data_AF-A0A6N7QDF3-F1
#
_entry.id   AF-A0A6N7QDF3-F1
#
_cell.length_a   1.000
_cell.length_b   1.000
_cell.length_c   1.000
_cell.angle_alpha   90.00
_cell.angle_beta   90.00
_cell.angle_gamma   90.00
#
_symmetry.space_group_name_H-M   'P 1'
#
loop_
_entity.id
_entity.type
_entity.pdbx_description
1 polymer ?
#
loop_
_entity_poly.entity_id
_entity_poly.type
_entity_poly.pdbx_seq_one_letter_code
_entity_poly.pdbx_strand_id
1 'polypeptide(L)'
;MTPSTHRLPALLLLTALLAATRINHFGAIPDASWAVFFVGGFYLRSWTRWAFPLLMALAVLVDYLVIRSQGLDFWQHYCVSPAYWCLIPAYFVLWAGGAWLARRYRGADWRALGLAAASLLVAVALCHLLAQGSFYWVSRSVPNPTLAGWWQNYSDWLLPYLGSASLYVALAAAIQVGVEQLARLGQRGQPVGH
;
A
#
# COMPACT_ATOMS: atom_id res chain seq x y z
N MET A 1 13.72 25.45 -5.98
CA MET A 1 13.68 23.99 -6.23
C MET A 1 14.45 23.30 -5.12
N THR A 2 13.80 22.88 -4.03
CA THR A 2 14.44 22.10 -2.97
C THR A 2 14.24 20.61 -3.27
N PRO A 3 15.30 19.89 -3.65
CA PRO A 3 15.19 18.48 -3.98
C PRO A 3 15.09 17.64 -2.69
N SER A 4 14.18 16.67 -2.70
CA SER A 4 14.53 15.28 -2.39
C SER A 4 14.85 14.81 -0.95
N THR A 5 14.91 15.63 0.10
CA THR A 5 15.44 15.15 1.40
C THR A 5 14.60 14.06 2.07
N HIS A 6 13.28 14.06 1.92
CA HIS A 6 12.40 13.07 2.57
C HIS A 6 12.03 11.86 1.69
N ARG A 7 12.36 11.88 0.39
CA ARG A 7 11.92 10.83 -0.55
C ARG A 7 12.73 9.54 -0.41
N LEU A 8 14.05 9.67 -0.30
CA LEU A 8 14.92 8.51 -0.14
C LEU A 8 14.66 7.78 1.19
N PRO A 9 14.58 8.48 2.35
CA PRO A 9 14.18 7.83 3.60
C PRO A 9 12.81 7.16 3.51
N ALA A 10 11.80 7.81 2.91
CA ALA A 10 10.49 7.21 2.71
C ALA A 10 10.56 5.94 1.87
N LEU A 11 11.29 5.95 0.75
CA LEU A 11 11.48 4.77 -0.09
C LEU A 11 12.16 3.62 0.69
N LEU A 12 13.22 3.92 1.44
CA LEU A 12 13.93 2.91 2.23
C LEU A 12 13.03 2.30 3.30
N LEU A 13 12.29 3.13 4.05
CA LEU A 13 11.34 2.67 5.07
C LEU A 13 10.22 1.83 4.45
N LEU A 14 9.67 2.26 3.32
CA LEU A 14 8.61 1.51 2.61
C LEU A 14 9.12 0.18 2.07
N THR A 15 10.34 0.14 1.54
CA THR A 15 11.02 -1.07 1.07
C THR A 15 11.24 -2.06 2.21
N ALA A 16 11.77 -1.58 3.35
CA ALA A 16 11.99 -2.40 4.53
C ALA A 16 10.66 -2.93 5.12
N LEU A 17 9.64 -2.07 5.22
CA LEU A 17 8.31 -2.45 5.72
C LEU A 17 7.65 -3.49 4.82
N LEU A 18 7.73 -3.32 3.50
CA LEU A 18 7.21 -4.29 2.53
C LEU A 18 7.90 -5.64 2.70
N ALA A 19 9.24 -5.66 2.71
CA ALA A 19 10.00 -6.90 2.88
C ALA A 19 9.69 -7.58 4.21
N ALA A 20 9.65 -6.84 5.31
CA ALA A 20 9.47 -7.40 6.65
C ALA A 20 8.06 -7.99 6.88
N THR A 21 7.02 -7.38 6.31
CA THR A 21 5.63 -7.80 6.57
C THR A 21 5.06 -8.75 5.53
N ARG A 22 5.62 -8.74 4.30
CA ARG A 22 5.20 -9.64 3.23
C ARG A 22 5.81 -11.04 3.36
N ILE A 23 6.94 -11.15 4.08
CA ILE A 23 7.43 -12.43 4.56
C ILE A 23 6.45 -12.92 5.64
N ASN A 24 5.45 -13.70 5.24
CA ASN A 24 4.41 -14.29 6.12
C ASN A 24 4.95 -15.33 7.14
N HIS A 25 6.20 -15.19 7.58
CA HIS A 25 6.80 -16.09 8.57
C HIS A 25 6.31 -15.79 10.00
N PHE A 26 5.86 -14.55 10.25
CA PHE A 26 5.31 -14.11 11.53
C PHE A 26 3.83 -13.79 11.38
N GLY A 27 2.95 -14.77 11.50
CA GLY A 27 1.48 -14.61 11.36
C GLY A 27 0.83 -13.60 12.34
N ALA A 28 1.60 -12.99 13.24
CA ALA A 28 1.16 -11.95 14.16
C ALA A 28 1.16 -10.53 13.56
N ILE A 29 1.92 -10.27 12.49
CA ILE A 29 2.03 -8.94 11.89
C ILE A 29 1.30 -8.94 10.54
N PRO A 30 0.27 -8.10 10.35
CA PRO A 30 -0.46 -8.07 9.09
C PRO A 30 0.42 -7.50 7.96
N ASP A 31 0.20 -8.01 6.74
CA ASP A 31 0.90 -7.54 5.55
C ASP A 31 0.62 -6.04 5.31
N ALA A 32 1.69 -5.24 5.15
CA ALA A 32 1.60 -3.79 4.98
C ALA A 32 1.60 -3.36 3.49
N SER A 33 1.62 -4.28 2.53
CA SER A 33 1.83 -4.00 1.10
C SER A 33 0.85 -2.94 0.59
N TRP A 34 -0.44 -3.06 0.91
CA TRP A 34 -1.43 -2.13 0.38
C TRP A 34 -1.22 -0.70 0.89
N ALA A 35 -0.89 -0.57 2.18
CA ALA A 35 -0.51 0.71 2.76
C ALA A 35 0.80 1.23 2.15
N VAL A 36 1.80 0.36 1.91
CA VAL A 36 3.07 0.74 1.28
C VAL A 36 2.84 1.37 -0.09
N PHE A 37 2.00 0.78 -0.94
CA PHE A 37 1.72 1.35 -2.26
C PHE A 37 0.92 2.66 -2.17
N PHE A 38 -0.04 2.76 -1.25
CA PHE A 38 -0.79 4.00 -1.01
C PHE A 38 0.12 5.14 -0.50
N VAL A 39 0.90 4.89 0.55
CA VAL A 39 1.85 5.85 1.14
C VAL A 39 2.97 6.19 0.15
N GLY A 40 3.43 5.21 -0.63
CA GLY A 40 4.35 5.42 -1.74
C GLY A 40 3.78 6.37 -2.79
N GLY A 41 2.51 6.20 -3.17
CA GLY A 41 1.79 7.15 -4.02
C GLY A 41 1.78 8.57 -3.46
N PHE A 42 1.63 8.71 -2.14
CA PHE A 42 1.62 10.02 -1.47
C PHE A 42 3.00 10.70 -1.48
N TYR A 43 4.05 10.03 -0.98
CA TYR A 43 5.39 10.64 -0.84
C TYR A 43 6.25 10.59 -2.10
N LEU A 44 6.08 9.57 -2.94
CA LEU A 44 6.97 9.25 -4.06
C LEU A 44 6.31 9.50 -5.42
N ARG A 45 5.20 10.23 -5.50
CA ARG A 45 4.49 10.56 -6.75
C ARG A 45 5.42 11.01 -7.89
N SER A 46 6.39 11.88 -7.62
CA SER A 46 7.34 12.37 -8.64
C SER A 46 8.29 11.28 -9.16
N TRP A 47 8.48 10.22 -8.38
CA TRP A 47 9.32 9.05 -8.67
C TRP A 47 8.51 7.84 -9.12
N THR A 48 7.22 7.99 -9.43
CA THR A 48 6.32 6.88 -9.83
C THR A 48 6.96 5.94 -10.84
N ARG A 49 7.61 6.47 -11.89
CA ARG A 49 8.22 5.66 -12.96
C ARG A 49 9.35 4.71 -12.51
N TRP A 50 9.91 4.92 -11.31
CA TRP A 50 11.01 4.12 -10.76
C TRP A 50 10.62 3.44 -9.44
N ALA A 51 10.01 4.18 -8.52
CA ALA A 51 9.67 3.69 -7.20
C ALA A 51 8.53 2.65 -7.22
N PHE A 52 7.52 2.83 -8.08
CA PHE A 52 6.44 1.85 -8.18
C PHE A 52 6.93 0.51 -8.75
N PRO A 53 7.64 0.47 -9.90
CA PRO A 53 8.22 -0.78 -10.40
C PRO A 53 9.19 -1.43 -9.42
N LEU A 54 10.00 -0.66 -8.68
CA LEU A 54 10.92 -1.19 -7.69
C LEU A 54 10.18 -1.90 -6.55
N LEU A 55 9.16 -1.26 -5.96
CA LEU A 55 8.37 -1.87 -4.90
C LEU A 55 7.58 -3.09 -5.41
N MET A 56 7.10 -3.05 -6.66
CA MET A 56 6.46 -4.20 -7.30
C MET A 56 7.43 -5.36 -7.48
N ALA A 57 8.63 -5.10 -8.00
CA ALA A 57 9.66 -6.12 -8.17
C ALA A 57 10.07 -6.72 -6.82
N LEU A 58 10.17 -5.89 -5.76
CA LEU A 58 10.41 -6.36 -4.40
C LEU A 58 9.28 -7.25 -3.89
N ALA A 59 8.02 -6.87 -4.10
CA ALA A 59 6.86 -7.70 -3.71
C ALA A 59 6.92 -9.09 -4.38
N VAL A 60 7.18 -9.13 -5.69
CA VAL A 60 7.32 -10.38 -6.45
C VAL A 60 8.53 -11.19 -5.98
N LEU A 61 9.66 -10.54 -5.71
CA LEU A 61 10.86 -11.21 -5.20
C LEU A 61 10.60 -11.85 -3.83
N VAL A 62 9.92 -11.15 -2.92
CA VAL A 62 9.55 -11.71 -1.62
C VAL A 62 8.63 -12.90 -1.78
N ASP A 63 7.58 -12.80 -2.62
CA ASP A 63 6.67 -13.91 -2.87
C ASP A 63 7.43 -15.12 -3.43
N TYR A 64 8.36 -14.89 -4.37
CA TYR A 64 9.21 -15.93 -4.93
C TYR A 64 10.09 -16.60 -3.87
N LEU A 65 10.78 -15.83 -3.02
CA LEU A 65 11.63 -16.38 -1.97
C LEU A 65 10.84 -17.18 -0.94
N VAL A 66 9.68 -16.68 -0.53
CA VAL A 66 8.78 -17.37 0.42
C VAL A 66 8.30 -18.69 -0.16
N ILE A 67 7.81 -18.70 -1.41
CA ILE A 67 7.31 -19.93 -2.05
C ILE A 67 8.45 -20.94 -2.25
N ARG A 68 9.62 -20.49 -2.71
CA ARG A 68 10.80 -21.36 -2.88
C ARG A 68 11.28 -21.96 -1.56
N SER A 69 11.18 -21.21 -0.46
CA SER A 69 11.54 -21.73 0.87
C SER A 69 10.63 -22.86 1.35
N GLN A 70 9.43 -22.98 0.78
CA GLN A 70 8.49 -24.08 1.04
C GLN A 70 8.75 -25.31 0.15
N GLY A 71 9.77 -25.27 -0.72
CA GLY A 71 10.09 -26.37 -1.64
C GLY A 71 9.19 -26.44 -2.89
N LEU A 72 8.38 -25.41 -3.13
CA LEU A 72 7.47 -25.33 -4.28
C LEU A 72 8.05 -24.44 -5.38
N ASP A 73 7.72 -24.73 -6.64
CA ASP A 73 7.93 -23.78 -7.73
C ASP A 73 6.91 -22.64 -7.67
N PHE A 74 7.31 -21.44 -8.08
CA PHE A 74 6.49 -20.23 -8.00
C PHE A 74 5.08 -20.41 -8.60
N TRP A 75 5.00 -20.98 -9.80
CA TRP A 75 3.75 -21.21 -10.53
C TRP A 75 2.93 -22.42 -10.05
N GLN A 76 3.45 -23.19 -9.10
CA GLN A 76 2.74 -24.33 -8.50
C GLN A 76 2.04 -23.96 -7.19
N HIS A 77 2.37 -22.81 -6.60
CA HIS A 77 1.72 -22.34 -5.38
C HIS A 77 0.27 -21.90 -5.64
N TYR A 78 -0.66 -22.26 -4.76
CA TYR A 78 -2.10 -22.01 -4.96
C TYR A 78 -2.49 -20.52 -5.05
N CYS A 79 -1.67 -19.61 -4.50
CA CYS A 79 -1.84 -18.16 -4.63
C CYS A 79 -1.37 -17.61 -5.99
N VAL A 80 -0.65 -18.39 -6.79
CA VAL A 80 -0.08 -17.93 -8.05
C VAL A 80 -0.87 -18.56 -9.20
N SER A 81 -1.45 -17.69 -10.02
CA SER A 81 -2.19 -18.05 -11.22
C SER A 81 -1.94 -16.99 -12.30
N PRO A 82 -2.47 -17.12 -13.53
CA PRO A 82 -2.36 -16.05 -14.52
C PRO A 82 -2.93 -14.70 -14.03
N ALA A 83 -3.83 -14.71 -13.05
CA ALA A 83 -4.33 -13.51 -12.39
C ALA A 83 -3.26 -12.70 -11.63
N TYR A 84 -2.11 -13.31 -11.31
CA TYR A 84 -1.04 -12.64 -10.57
C TYR A 84 -0.54 -11.37 -11.28
N TRP A 85 -0.63 -11.32 -12.62
CA TRP A 85 -0.35 -10.11 -13.41
C TRP A 85 -1.28 -8.93 -13.09
N CYS A 86 -2.52 -9.20 -12.65
CA CYS A 86 -3.49 -8.18 -12.25
C CYS A 86 -3.12 -7.49 -10.93
N LEU A 87 -2.11 -7.96 -10.19
CA LEU A 87 -1.58 -7.24 -9.03
C LEU A 87 -0.97 -5.89 -9.42
N ILE A 88 -0.40 -5.78 -10.64
CA ILE A 88 0.18 -4.53 -11.14
C ILE A 88 -0.87 -3.41 -11.18
N PRO A 89 -1.98 -3.55 -11.94
CA PRO A 89 -3.03 -2.52 -11.93
C PRO A 89 -3.70 -2.37 -10.55
N ALA A 90 -3.89 -3.44 -9.78
CA ALA A 90 -4.47 -3.36 -8.44
C ALA A 90 -3.64 -2.46 -7.50
N TYR A 91 -2.33 -2.68 -7.45
CA TYR A 91 -1.45 -1.89 -6.58
C TYR A 91 -1.22 -0.49 -7.14
N PHE A 92 -1.30 -0.32 -8.47
CA PHE A 92 -1.26 1.01 -9.07
C PHE A 92 -2.46 1.87 -8.69
N VAL A 93 -3.64 1.28 -8.48
CA VAL A 93 -4.81 2.01 -7.96
C VAL A 93 -4.55 2.56 -6.56
N LEU A 94 -3.91 1.78 -5.67
CA LEU A 94 -3.48 2.26 -4.36
C LEU A 94 -2.50 3.43 -4.48
N TRP A 95 -1.51 3.28 -5.35
CA TRP A 95 -0.54 4.33 -5.65
C TRP A 95 -1.22 5.61 -6.19
N ALA A 96 -2.17 5.45 -7.10
CA ALA A 96 -2.94 6.56 -7.67
C ALA A 96 -3.78 7.28 -6.60
N GLY A 97 -4.38 6.53 -5.66
CA GLY A 97 -5.10 7.08 -4.51
C GLY A 97 -4.20 7.97 -3.64
N GLY A 98 -3.03 7.46 -3.23
CA GLY A 98 -2.05 8.24 -2.48
C GLY A 98 -1.55 9.47 -3.26
N ALA A 99 -1.28 9.30 -4.55
CA ALA A 99 -0.84 10.40 -5.42
C ALA A 99 -1.93 11.46 -5.64
N TRP A 100 -3.21 11.07 -5.61
CA TRP A 100 -4.34 11.98 -5.67
C TRP A 100 -4.49 12.78 -4.38
N LEU A 101 -4.31 12.13 -3.23
CA LEU A 101 -4.31 12.74 -1.91
C LEU A 101 -3.18 13.77 -1.78
N ALA A 102 -1.96 13.42 -2.19
CA ALA A 102 -0.81 14.32 -2.13
C ALA A 102 -0.99 15.63 -2.92
N ARG A 103 -1.76 15.62 -4.02
CA ARG A 103 -2.07 16.85 -4.80
C ARG A 103 -3.03 17.80 -4.07
N ARG A 104 -3.80 17.28 -3.11
CA ARG A 104 -4.85 18.01 -2.38
C ARG A 104 -4.45 18.32 -0.94
N TYR A 105 -3.37 17.71 -0.48
CA TYR A 105 -2.83 17.91 0.85
C TYR A 105 -2.22 19.31 0.97
N ARG A 106 -2.65 20.07 1.98
CA ARG A 106 -2.17 21.42 2.29
C ARG A 106 -1.63 21.55 3.71
N GLY A 107 -1.47 20.42 4.41
CA GLY A 107 -1.08 20.32 5.81
C GLY A 107 -2.04 19.44 6.60
N ALA A 108 -1.62 19.07 7.81
CA ALA A 108 -2.40 18.28 8.74
C ALA A 108 -3.60 19.05 9.30
N ASP A 109 -4.80 18.73 8.78
CA ASP A 109 -6.09 19.22 9.27
C ASP A 109 -7.19 18.14 9.13
N TRP A 110 -8.39 18.44 9.64
CA TRP A 110 -9.54 17.51 9.56
C TRP A 110 -9.98 17.21 8.13
N ARG A 111 -9.77 18.16 7.22
CA ARG A 111 -10.09 17.97 5.80
C ARG A 111 -9.14 16.96 5.16
N ALA A 112 -7.85 17.03 5.46
CA ALA A 112 -6.84 16.09 4.99
C ALA A 112 -7.14 14.68 5.53
N LEU A 113 -7.56 14.56 6.79
CA LEU A 113 -8.00 13.28 7.35
C LEU A 113 -9.20 12.70 6.58
N GLY A 114 -10.24 13.51 6.35
CA GLY A 114 -11.42 13.07 5.59
C GLY A 114 -11.09 12.66 4.15
N LEU A 115 -10.22 13.42 3.47
CA LEU A 115 -9.74 13.09 2.12
C LEU A 115 -8.89 11.82 2.12
N ALA A 116 -8.05 11.61 3.14
CA ALA A 116 -7.24 10.41 3.27
C ALA A 116 -8.11 9.17 3.47
N ALA A 117 -9.08 9.23 4.38
CA ALA A 117 -10.02 8.15 4.65
C ALA A 117 -10.83 7.78 3.40
N ALA A 118 -11.41 8.78 2.71
CA ALA A 118 -12.18 8.56 1.50
C ALA A 118 -11.32 7.99 0.35
N SER A 119 -10.11 8.54 0.16
CA SER A 119 -9.20 8.06 -0.88
C SER A 119 -8.71 6.64 -0.60
N LEU A 120 -8.42 6.30 0.66
CA LEU A 120 -7.98 4.96 1.04
C LEU A 120 -9.12 3.96 0.84
N LEU A 121 -10.33 4.27 1.29
CA LEU A 121 -11.51 3.42 1.12
C LEU A 121 -11.72 3.04 -0.35
N VAL A 122 -11.75 4.03 -1.24
CA VAL A 122 -11.95 3.81 -2.68
C VAL A 122 -10.80 3.00 -3.28
N ALA A 123 -9.56 3.35 -2.93
CA ALA A 123 -8.39 2.67 -3.48
C ALA A 123 -8.29 1.20 -3.04
N VAL A 124 -8.62 0.92 -1.77
CA VAL A 124 -8.68 -0.45 -1.21
C VAL A 124 -9.79 -1.25 -1.87
N ALA A 125 -11.00 -0.69 -2.01
CA ALA A 125 -12.11 -1.37 -2.67
C ALA A 125 -11.76 -1.75 -4.12
N LEU A 126 -11.22 -0.80 -4.90
CA LEU A 126 -10.82 -1.05 -6.29
C LEU A 126 -9.63 -2.00 -6.40
N CYS A 127 -8.65 -1.91 -5.49
CA CYS A 127 -7.54 -2.86 -5.43
C CYS A 127 -8.04 -4.28 -5.12
N HIS A 128 -8.93 -4.43 -4.13
CA HIS A 128 -9.54 -5.71 -3.81
C HIS A 128 -10.33 -6.26 -5.00
N LEU A 129 -11.11 -5.42 -5.68
CA LEU A 129 -11.90 -5.80 -6.84
C LEU A 129 -11.02 -6.36 -7.96
N LEU A 130 -9.90 -5.70 -8.25
CA LEU A 130 -8.97 -6.14 -9.29
C LEU A 130 -8.20 -7.40 -8.87
N ALA A 131 -7.63 -7.43 -7.67
CA ALA A 131 -6.79 -8.52 -7.21
C ALA A 131 -7.61 -9.79 -6.88
N GLN A 132 -8.62 -9.66 -6.03
CA GLN A 132 -9.48 -10.79 -5.67
C GLN A 132 -10.35 -11.20 -6.85
N GLY A 133 -10.91 -10.25 -7.61
CA GLY A 133 -11.79 -10.56 -8.73
C GLY A 133 -11.05 -11.34 -9.82
N SER A 134 -9.89 -10.85 -10.26
CA SER A 134 -9.08 -11.59 -11.23
C SER A 134 -8.70 -12.98 -10.73
N PHE A 135 -8.30 -13.12 -9.45
CA PHE A 135 -7.98 -14.42 -8.87
C PHE A 135 -9.19 -15.36 -8.84
N TYR A 136 -10.36 -14.88 -8.40
CA TYR A 136 -11.57 -15.68 -8.27
C TYR A 136 -12.03 -16.26 -9.62
N TRP A 137 -11.93 -15.48 -10.69
CA TRP A 137 -12.41 -15.88 -12.02
C TRP A 137 -11.38 -16.65 -12.86
N VAL A 138 -10.08 -16.42 -12.66
CA VAL A 138 -9.01 -16.99 -13.50
C VAL A 138 -8.24 -18.11 -12.81
N SER A 139 -8.16 -18.11 -11.48
CA SER A 139 -7.41 -19.13 -10.75
C SER A 139 -8.11 -20.49 -10.79
N ARG A 140 -7.31 -21.55 -10.84
CA ARG A 140 -7.80 -22.93 -10.68
C ARG A 140 -8.21 -23.25 -9.23
N SER A 141 -7.87 -22.37 -8.28
CA SER A 141 -8.16 -22.56 -6.85
C SER A 141 -9.66 -22.40 -6.51
N VAL A 142 -10.46 -21.80 -7.40
CA VAL A 142 -11.91 -21.66 -7.23
C VAL A 142 -12.63 -22.53 -8.26
N PRO A 143 -13.03 -23.76 -7.91
CA PRO A 143 -13.80 -24.60 -8.82
C PRO A 143 -15.22 -24.03 -8.98
N ASN A 144 -15.68 -23.88 -10.23
CA ASN A 144 -17.02 -23.40 -10.59
C ASN A 144 -17.35 -22.00 -10.02
N PRO A 145 -16.65 -20.93 -10.47
CA PRO A 145 -16.88 -19.57 -9.96
C PRO A 145 -18.30 -19.10 -10.27
N THR A 146 -18.97 -18.49 -9.28
CA THR A 146 -20.30 -17.88 -9.43
C THR A 146 -20.26 -16.43 -8.98
N LEU A 147 -21.17 -15.60 -9.49
CA LEU A 147 -21.25 -14.19 -9.09
C LEU A 147 -21.58 -14.02 -7.60
N ALA A 148 -22.47 -14.86 -7.06
CA ALA A 148 -22.84 -14.83 -5.65
C ALA A 148 -21.67 -15.24 -4.75
N GLY A 149 -20.93 -16.29 -5.11
CA GLY A 149 -19.75 -16.72 -4.35
C GLY A 149 -18.61 -15.70 -4.41
N TRP A 150 -18.42 -15.05 -5.57
CA TRP A 150 -17.46 -13.96 -5.71
C TRP A 150 -17.81 -12.79 -4.78
N TRP A 151 -19.07 -12.36 -4.79
CA TRP A 151 -19.55 -11.24 -3.98
C TRP A 151 -19.41 -11.51 -2.48
N GLN A 152 -19.79 -12.72 -2.04
CA GLN A 152 -19.60 -13.13 -0.65
C GLN A 152 -18.12 -13.09 -0.25
N ASN A 153 -17.25 -13.69 -1.06
CA ASN A 153 -15.81 -13.69 -0.79
C ASN A 153 -15.25 -12.25 -0.77
N TYR A 154 -15.72 -11.38 -1.66
CA TYR A 154 -15.29 -9.99 -1.70
C TYR A 154 -15.70 -9.25 -0.43
N SER A 155 -16.93 -9.42 0.04
CA SER A 155 -17.41 -8.77 1.26
C SER A 155 -16.73 -9.30 2.53
N ASP A 156 -16.44 -10.60 2.59
CA ASP A 156 -15.80 -11.23 3.75
C ASP A 156 -14.39 -10.70 3.97
N TRP A 157 -13.66 -10.47 2.87
CA TRP A 157 -12.25 -10.09 2.93
C TRP A 157 -12.01 -8.58 2.85
N LEU A 158 -12.95 -7.78 2.33
CA LEU A 158 -12.75 -6.33 2.17
C LEU A 158 -12.42 -5.63 3.49
N LEU A 159 -13.16 -5.93 4.57
CA LEU A 159 -12.94 -5.27 5.87
C LEU A 159 -11.59 -5.63 6.51
N PRO A 160 -11.16 -6.91 6.57
CA PRO A 160 -9.80 -7.25 7.00
C PRO A 160 -8.68 -6.52 6.21
N TYR A 161 -8.77 -6.49 4.87
CA TYR A 161 -7.78 -5.79 4.04
C TYR A 161 -7.80 -4.27 4.28
N LEU A 162 -9.00 -3.67 4.40
CA LEU A 162 -9.15 -2.26 4.75
C LEU A 162 -8.56 -1.97 6.14
N GLY A 163 -8.77 -2.86 7.11
CA GLY A 163 -8.26 -2.75 8.48
C GLY A 163 -6.73 -2.71 8.51
N SER A 164 -6.07 -3.68 7.87
CA SER A 164 -4.60 -3.69 7.77
C SER A 164 -4.07 -2.41 7.07
N ALA A 165 -4.64 -2.07 5.91
CA ALA A 165 -4.21 -0.88 5.18
C ALA A 165 -4.40 0.41 6.00
N SER A 166 -5.53 0.53 6.70
CA SER A 166 -5.85 1.68 7.55
C SER A 166 -4.91 1.80 8.74
N LEU A 167 -4.52 0.68 9.38
CA LEU A 167 -3.57 0.68 10.49
C LEU A 167 -2.24 1.34 10.10
N TYR A 168 -1.62 0.86 9.01
CA TYR A 168 -0.33 1.37 8.58
C TYR A 168 -0.43 2.78 7.98
N VAL A 169 -1.51 3.12 7.28
CA VAL A 169 -1.72 4.49 6.78
C VAL A 169 -1.96 5.48 7.92
N ALA A 170 -2.71 5.08 8.96
CA ALA A 170 -2.92 5.90 10.15
C ALA A 170 -1.61 6.15 10.91
N LEU A 171 -0.74 5.13 11.03
CA LEU A 171 0.59 5.29 11.61
C LEU A 171 1.44 6.28 10.81
N ALA A 172 1.46 6.13 9.48
CA ALA A 172 2.16 7.08 8.60
C ALA A 172 1.61 8.51 8.74
N ALA A 173 0.29 8.66 8.83
CA ALA A 173 -0.37 9.95 9.04
C ALA A 173 -0.01 10.56 10.41
N ALA A 174 0.03 9.77 11.48
CA ALA A 174 0.42 10.23 12.81
C ALA A 174 1.86 10.75 12.83
N ILE A 175 2.78 10.05 12.14
CA ILE A 175 4.17 10.49 11.97
C ILE A 175 4.23 11.81 11.20
N GLN A 176 3.48 11.93 10.09
CA GLN A 176 3.40 13.16 9.30
C GLN A 176 2.92 14.34 10.15
N VAL A 177 1.84 14.16 10.92
CA VAL A 177 1.31 15.17 11.82
C VAL A 177 2.37 15.58 12.85
N GLY A 178 3.04 14.61 13.49
CA GLY A 178 4.09 14.87 14.47
C GLY A 178 5.25 15.69 13.89
N VAL A 179 5.72 15.34 12.70
CA VAL A 179 6.78 16.08 11.99
C VAL A 179 6.34 17.51 11.69
N GLU A 180 5.10 17.71 11.23
CA GLU A 180 4.57 19.05 10.97
C GLU A 180 4.42 19.89 12.24
N GLN A 181 3.99 19.31 13.36
CA GLN A 181 3.88 20.02 14.63
C GLN A 181 5.25 20.43 15.16
N LEU A 182 6.25 19.54 15.11
CA LEU A 182 7.62 19.86 15.52
C LEU A 182 8.22 20.99 14.68
N ALA A 183 8.00 20.97 13.37
CA ALA A 183 8.44 22.06 12.49
C ALA A 183 7.79 23.41 12.83
N ARG A 184 6.48 23.42 13.13
CA ARG A 184 5.75 24.63 13.55
C ARG A 184 6.25 25.18 14.90
N LEU A 185 6.56 24.30 15.85
CA LEU A 185 7.11 24.69 17.16
C LEU A 185 8.51 25.29 17.02
N GLY A 186 9.38 24.70 16.19
CA GLY A 186 10.71 25.23 15.93
C GLY A 186 10.71 26.62 15.27
N GLN A 187 9.74 26.89 14.39
CA GLN A 187 9.58 28.21 13.75
C GLN A 187 9.07 29.29 14.72
N ARG A 188 8.27 28.92 15.73
CA ARG A 188 7.79 29.86 16.77
C ARG A 188 8.87 30.22 17.79
N GLY A 189 9.88 29.37 17.96
CA GLY A 189 10.98 29.56 18.91
C GLY A 189 12.17 30.35 18.38
N GLN A 190 12.19 30.74 17.10
CA GLN A 190 13.22 31.62 16.55
C GLN A 190 12.93 33.07 16.99
N PRO A 191 13.77 33.70 17.84
CA PRO A 191 13.60 35.11 18.15
C PRO A 191 13.76 35.90 16.85
N VAL A 192 12.82 36.82 16.61
CA VAL A 192 12.90 37.77 15.51
C VAL A 192 14.18 38.57 15.69
N GLY A 193 15.20 38.27 14.87
CA GLY A 193 16.47 38.99 14.89
C GLY A 193 16.24 40.47 14.63
N HIS A 194 16.84 41.29 15.50
CA HIS A 194 16.85 42.75 15.49
C HIS A 194 17.38 43.35 14.18
#